data_AF-A0A2C9L5C7-F1
#
_entry.id   AF-A0A2C9L5C7-F1
#
_cell.length_a   1.000
_cell.length_b   1.000
_cell.length_c   1.000
_cell.angle_alpha   90.00
_cell.angle_beta   90.00
_cell.angle_gamma   90.00
#
_symmetry.space_group_name_H-M   'P 1'
#
loop_
_entity.id
_entity.type
_entity.pdbx_description
1 polymer ?
#
loop_
_entity_poly.entity_id
_entity_poly.type
_entity_poly.pdbx_seq_one_letter_code
_entity_poly.pdbx_strand_id
1 'polypeptide(L)'
;MDQGAIIDRVFIALKWNGFYQTSRTAVLLLSLANLGLTAVSVVFIGKAVDHKCRRLQSFNITIEDVSYDITSNSSSLPFEISYTQCSVDVRNGSDLIFTSSCRDGYEYNVSMTSSFVAEWDLVCNEESFSDFSQTVLVLGEMFGSLFLTRFADRYGRKVSFIATSLVFLAANMTCAVSPNFIFYLAFRFITGLSVAVESFCCIFVDIYQIKSYVALNWSSVTRLDLLCSHIGL
;
A
#
# COMPACT_ATOMS: atom_id res chain seq x y z
N MET A 1 -13.65 47.54 -2.36
CA MET A 1 -12.56 47.02 -3.21
C MET A 1 -12.62 45.51 -3.15
N ASP A 2 -12.71 44.85 -4.30
CA ASP A 2 -12.97 43.42 -4.38
C ASP A 2 -11.74 42.63 -3.92
N GLN A 3 -11.89 41.85 -2.86
CA GLN A 3 -10.77 41.23 -2.14
C GLN A 3 -10.01 40.22 -3.01
N GLY A 4 -10.71 39.60 -3.98
CA GLY A 4 -10.12 38.71 -4.98
C GLY A 4 -9.16 39.44 -5.93
N ALA A 5 -9.49 40.66 -6.36
CA ALA A 5 -8.65 41.43 -7.28
C ALA A 5 -7.31 41.87 -6.63
N ILE A 6 -7.30 42.03 -5.31
CA ILE A 6 -6.07 42.35 -4.54
C ILE A 6 -5.18 41.10 -4.45
N ILE A 7 -5.78 39.94 -4.20
CA ILE A 7 -5.07 38.66 -4.10
C ILE A 7 -4.42 38.29 -5.44
N ASP A 8 -5.13 38.46 -6.56
CA ASP A 8 -4.59 38.17 -7.89
C ASP A 8 -3.40 39.07 -8.25
N ARG A 9 -3.48 40.38 -7.94
CA ARG A 9 -2.35 41.30 -8.18
C ARG A 9 -1.13 40.95 -7.34
N VAL A 10 -1.34 40.48 -6.11
CA VAL A 10 -0.26 40.00 -5.23
C VAL A 10 0.36 38.72 -5.79
N PHE A 11 -0.45 37.76 -6.27
CA PHE A 11 0.07 36.53 -6.88
C PHE A 11 0.86 36.80 -8.18
N ILE A 12 0.39 37.74 -9.00
CA ILE A 12 1.08 38.16 -10.23
C ILE A 12 2.41 38.87 -9.89
N ALA A 13 2.43 39.73 -8.87
CA ALA A 13 3.64 40.42 -8.43
C ALA A 13 4.69 39.47 -7.81
N LEU A 14 4.25 38.37 -7.19
CA LEU A 14 5.11 37.41 -6.52
C LEU A 14 5.88 36.46 -7.46
N LYS A 15 5.61 36.44 -8.77
CA LYS A 15 6.14 35.46 -9.73
C LYS A 15 6.16 34.05 -9.13
N TRP A 16 4.98 33.41 -9.08
CA TRP A 16 4.75 32.03 -8.63
C TRP A 16 5.76 30.98 -9.18
N ASN A 17 6.44 31.27 -10.29
CA ASN A 17 7.28 30.34 -11.03
C ASN A 17 8.80 30.48 -10.75
N GLY A 18 9.18 30.91 -9.54
CA GLY A 18 10.59 30.89 -9.14
C GLY A 18 11.12 29.47 -8.91
N PHE A 19 12.36 29.18 -9.29
CA PHE A 19 12.99 27.84 -9.15
C PHE A 19 12.82 27.21 -7.76
N TYR A 20 12.93 28.01 -6.70
CA TYR A 20 12.74 27.55 -5.33
C TYR A 20 11.28 27.18 -5.02
N GLN A 21 10.31 27.99 -5.49
CA GLN A 21 8.89 27.69 -5.35
C GLN A 21 8.51 26.44 -6.15
N THR A 22 8.94 26.34 -7.40
CA THR A 22 8.66 25.17 -8.26
C THR A 22 9.30 23.89 -7.71
N SER A 23 10.58 23.93 -7.31
CA SER A 23 11.26 22.77 -6.72
C SER A 23 10.59 22.32 -5.43
N ARG A 24 10.10 23.27 -4.62
CA ARG A 24 9.44 22.98 -3.37
C ARG A 24 8.05 22.37 -3.59
N THR A 25 7.23 22.97 -4.46
CA THR A 25 5.93 22.40 -4.85
C THR A 25 6.08 21.01 -5.46
N ALA A 26 7.17 20.75 -6.20
CA ALA A 26 7.47 19.41 -6.72
C ALA A 26 7.76 18.39 -5.60
N VAL A 27 8.55 18.76 -4.58
CA VAL A 27 8.81 17.89 -3.42
C VAL A 27 7.51 17.57 -2.65
N LEU A 28 6.57 18.52 -2.60
CA LEU A 28 5.26 18.34 -1.96
C LEU A 28 4.32 17.44 -2.76
N LEU A 29 4.30 17.59 -4.08
CA LEU A 29 3.58 16.68 -4.97
C LEU A 29 4.15 15.26 -4.88
N LEU A 30 5.47 15.13 -4.73
CA LEU A 30 6.13 13.84 -4.57
C LEU A 30 5.71 13.13 -3.27
N SER A 31 5.57 13.84 -2.15
CA SER A 31 5.09 13.24 -0.90
C SER A 31 3.63 12.80 -0.98
N LEU A 32 2.76 13.57 -1.65
CA LEU A 32 1.37 13.17 -1.90
C LEU A 32 1.29 11.97 -2.86
N ALA A 33 2.17 11.92 -3.85
CA ALA A 33 2.29 10.77 -4.73
C ALA A 33 2.72 9.51 -3.97
N ASN A 34 3.65 9.65 -3.00
CA ASN A 34 4.10 8.53 -2.17
C ASN A 34 2.96 7.90 -1.36
N LEU A 35 2.03 8.71 -0.83
CA LEU A 35 0.82 8.22 -0.16
C LEU A 35 -0.02 7.34 -1.10
N GLY A 36 -0.33 7.85 -2.29
CA GLY A 36 -1.12 7.11 -3.28
C GLY A 36 -0.41 5.83 -3.75
N LEU A 37 0.89 5.92 -4.02
CA LEU A 37 1.68 4.76 -4.42
C LEU A 37 1.72 3.69 -3.34
N THR A 38 1.87 4.06 -2.07
CA THR A 38 1.90 3.11 -0.96
C THR A 38 0.56 2.39 -0.82
N ALA A 39 -0.56 3.13 -0.94
CA ALA A 39 -1.90 2.56 -0.86
C ALA A 39 -2.21 1.59 -2.01
N VAL A 40 -1.75 1.87 -3.24
CA VAL A 40 -2.03 1.04 -4.42
C VAL A 40 -0.99 -0.06 -4.62
N SER A 41 0.22 0.07 -4.07
CA SER A 41 1.31 -0.91 -4.21
C SER A 41 0.90 -2.34 -3.84
N VAL A 42 0.06 -2.50 -2.82
CA VAL A 42 -0.43 -3.81 -2.36
C VAL A 42 -1.21 -4.53 -3.46
N VAL A 43 -2.02 -3.80 -4.22
CA VAL A 43 -2.83 -4.36 -5.32
C VAL A 43 -1.93 -4.93 -6.42
N PHE A 44 -0.82 -4.26 -6.72
CA PHE A 44 0.11 -4.73 -7.75
C PHE A 44 0.97 -5.91 -7.29
N ILE A 45 1.43 -5.90 -6.03
CA ILE A 45 2.27 -6.97 -5.47
C ILE A 45 1.43 -8.21 -5.10
N GLY A 46 0.13 -8.02 -4.83
CA GLY A 46 -0.82 -9.06 -4.44
C GLY A 46 -1.66 -9.62 -5.58
N LYS A 47 -1.23 -9.47 -6.83
CA LYS A 47 -2.01 -9.98 -7.96
C LYS A 47 -2.16 -11.51 -7.85
N ALA A 48 -3.41 -11.98 -7.87
CA ALA A 48 -3.72 -13.40 -7.99
C ALA A 48 -3.15 -13.92 -9.32
N VAL A 49 -2.38 -15.01 -9.24
CA VAL A 49 -1.77 -15.62 -10.42
C VAL A 49 -2.50 -16.89 -10.79
N ASP A 50 -2.46 -17.25 -12.06
CA ASP A 50 -3.00 -18.53 -12.55
C ASP A 50 -2.31 -19.69 -11.82
N HIS A 51 -3.12 -20.39 -11.03
CA HIS A 51 -2.72 -21.52 -10.21
C HIS A 51 -3.64 -22.71 -10.50
N LYS A 52 -3.11 -23.90 -10.23
CA LYS A 52 -3.87 -25.16 -10.19
C LYS A 52 -3.49 -25.90 -8.93
N CYS A 53 -4.32 -26.84 -8.52
CA CYS A 53 -3.99 -27.65 -7.35
C CYS A 53 -2.77 -28.54 -7.63
N ARG A 54 -1.87 -28.61 -6.64
CA ARG A 54 -0.68 -29.43 -6.74
C ARG A 54 -1.08 -30.90 -6.88
N ARG A 55 -0.34 -31.63 -7.73
CA ARG A 55 -0.55 -33.05 -7.90
C ARG A 55 -0.29 -33.80 -6.58
N LEU A 56 -1.31 -34.50 -6.09
CA LEU A 56 -1.25 -35.32 -4.88
C LEU A 56 -0.25 -36.47 -5.11
N GLN A 57 0.69 -36.65 -4.17
CA GLN A 57 1.66 -37.76 -4.22
C GLN A 57 1.07 -39.09 -3.75
N SER A 58 0.04 -39.08 -2.90
CA SER A 58 -0.78 -40.25 -2.57
C SER A 58 -2.17 -39.79 -2.16
N PHE A 59 -3.20 -40.29 -2.84
CA PHE A 59 -4.59 -40.00 -2.49
C PHE A 59 -5.38 -41.30 -2.54
N ASN A 60 -5.96 -41.66 -1.39
CA ASN A 60 -6.79 -42.85 -1.25
C ASN A 60 -8.25 -42.42 -1.27
N ILE A 61 -8.97 -42.75 -2.35
CA ILE A 61 -10.42 -42.50 -2.42
C ILE A 61 -11.15 -43.81 -2.18
N THR A 62 -12.06 -43.80 -1.22
CA THR A 62 -13.01 -44.90 -1.00
C THR A 62 -14.26 -44.67 -1.84
N ILE A 63 -14.47 -45.51 -2.85
CA ILE A 63 -15.70 -45.56 -3.65
C ILE A 63 -16.30 -46.94 -3.44
N GLU A 64 -17.54 -47.00 -2.95
CA GLU A 64 -18.25 -48.27 -2.71
C GLU A 64 -17.42 -49.30 -1.90
N ASP A 65 -16.85 -48.86 -0.76
CA ASP A 65 -15.98 -49.64 0.14
C ASP A 65 -14.64 -50.15 -0.44
N VAL A 66 -14.24 -49.69 -1.62
CA VAL A 66 -12.91 -49.98 -2.21
C VAL A 66 -12.04 -48.71 -2.21
N SER A 67 -10.88 -48.78 -1.56
CA SER A 67 -9.89 -47.68 -1.55
C SER A 67 -8.95 -47.78 -2.76
N TYR A 68 -9.00 -46.79 -3.65
CA TYR A 68 -8.09 -46.66 -4.78
C TYR A 68 -6.94 -45.71 -4.45
N ASP A 69 -5.70 -46.15 -4.65
CA ASP A 69 -4.49 -45.33 -4.52
C ASP A 69 -4.13 -44.72 -5.90
N ILE A 70 -4.19 -43.40 -5.99
CA ILE A 70 -4.05 -42.61 -7.23
C ILE A 70 -2.57 -42.24 -7.49
N THR A 71 -1.64 -43.13 -7.15
CA THR A 71 -0.19 -42.89 -7.25
C THR A 71 0.40 -43.16 -8.62
N SER A 72 -0.28 -43.89 -9.50
CA SER A 72 0.30 -44.24 -10.80
C SER A 72 -0.57 -43.75 -11.94
N ASN A 73 0.08 -43.08 -12.89
CA ASN A 73 -0.36 -42.85 -14.26
C ASN A 73 -0.61 -44.19 -14.98
N SER A 74 -1.47 -45.04 -14.41
CA SER A 74 -1.94 -46.28 -15.00
C SER A 74 -3.18 -45.93 -15.79
N SER A 75 -3.07 -46.06 -17.10
CA SER A 75 -4.10 -45.83 -18.11
C SER A 75 -5.30 -46.81 -18.02
N SER A 76 -5.60 -47.31 -16.81
CA SER A 76 -6.62 -48.32 -16.50
C SER A 76 -7.57 -47.90 -15.38
N LEU A 77 -7.57 -46.62 -14.99
CA LEU A 77 -8.54 -46.09 -14.04
C LEU A 77 -9.81 -45.69 -14.82
N PRO A 78 -11.02 -46.12 -14.42
CA PRO A 78 -12.28 -45.73 -15.08
C PRO A 78 -12.69 -44.27 -14.80
N PHE A 79 -11.82 -43.48 -14.17
CA PHE A 79 -12.10 -42.13 -13.71
C PHE A 79 -11.08 -41.11 -14.22
N GLU A 80 -11.58 -39.92 -14.57
CA GLU A 80 -10.82 -38.76 -14.98
C GLU A 80 -10.65 -37.80 -13.79
N ILE A 81 -9.42 -37.33 -13.58
CA ILE A 81 -9.09 -36.43 -12.47
C ILE A 81 -8.74 -35.07 -13.04
N SER A 82 -9.53 -34.08 -12.67
CA SER A 82 -9.34 -32.69 -13.08
C SER A 82 -8.84 -31.86 -11.90
N TYR A 83 -7.64 -31.32 -12.04
CA TYR A 83 -7.08 -30.35 -11.10
C TYR A 83 -7.52 -28.96 -11.55
N THR A 84 -8.51 -28.38 -10.85
CA THR A 84 -8.96 -27.01 -11.08
C THR A 84 -8.14 -26.03 -10.22
N GLN A 85 -8.52 -24.76 -10.21
CA GLN A 85 -7.82 -23.74 -9.42
C GLN A 85 -8.00 -23.94 -7.92
N CYS A 86 -9.21 -24.34 -7.48
CA CYS A 86 -9.58 -24.44 -6.06
C CYS A 86 -10.11 -25.81 -5.63
N SER A 87 -10.29 -26.75 -6.56
CA SER A 87 -10.77 -28.10 -6.26
C SER A 87 -10.06 -29.18 -7.07
N VAL A 88 -10.02 -30.37 -6.49
CA VAL A 88 -9.69 -31.61 -7.19
C VAL A 88 -11.00 -32.35 -7.40
N ASP A 89 -11.36 -32.55 -8.67
CA ASP A 89 -12.59 -33.23 -9.06
C ASP A 89 -12.27 -34.59 -9.68
N VAL A 90 -13.02 -35.61 -9.26
CA VAL A 90 -12.92 -36.97 -9.78
C VAL A 90 -14.22 -37.33 -10.46
N ARG A 91 -14.14 -37.66 -11.75
CA ARG A 91 -15.28 -37.96 -12.61
C ARG A 91 -15.22 -39.37 -13.16
N ASN A 92 -16.37 -40.03 -13.28
CA ASN A 92 -16.52 -41.25 -14.07
C ASN A 92 -17.48 -40.93 -15.22
N GLY A 93 -16.94 -40.68 -16.41
CA GLY A 93 -17.70 -40.11 -17.52
C GLY A 93 -18.23 -38.71 -17.20
N SER A 94 -19.55 -38.53 -17.18
CA SER A 94 -20.20 -37.25 -16.84
C SER A 94 -20.38 -37.02 -15.34
N ASP A 95 -20.28 -38.06 -14.52
CA ASP A 95 -20.73 -38.01 -13.13
C ASP A 95 -19.59 -37.61 -12.20
N LEU A 96 -19.84 -36.58 -11.38
CA LEU A 96 -18.93 -36.11 -10.33
C LEU A 96 -19.05 -37.04 -9.11
N ILE A 97 -18.01 -37.84 -8.86
CA ILE A 97 -17.99 -38.78 -7.73
C ILE A 97 -17.51 -38.08 -6.46
N PHE A 98 -16.49 -37.25 -6.60
CA PHE A 98 -15.82 -36.65 -5.45
C PHE A 98 -15.21 -35.31 -5.82
N THR A 99 -15.38 -34.33 -4.93
CA THR A 99 -14.76 -33.02 -5.00
C THR A 99 -14.15 -32.71 -3.64
N SER A 100 -12.87 -32.32 -3.64
CA SER A 100 -12.18 -31.85 -2.44
C SER A 100 -11.43 -30.57 -2.67
N SER A 101 -11.24 -29.78 -1.61
CA SER A 101 -10.29 -28.68 -1.59
C SER A 101 -8.85 -29.18 -1.62
N CYS A 102 -7.94 -28.30 -2.03
CA CYS A 102 -6.56 -28.65 -2.31
C CYS A 102 -5.74 -28.65 -1.02
N ARG A 103 -5.41 -29.85 -0.52
CA ARG A 103 -4.67 -30.03 0.75
C ARG A 103 -3.15 -29.97 0.60
N ASP A 104 -2.61 -30.42 -0.52
CA ASP A 104 -1.15 -30.46 -0.78
C ASP A 104 -0.61 -29.16 -1.41
N GLY A 105 -1.38 -28.08 -1.30
CA GLY A 105 -1.04 -26.76 -1.83
C GLY A 105 -1.30 -26.61 -3.33
N TYR A 106 -0.65 -25.60 -3.91
CA TYR A 106 -0.89 -25.18 -5.29
C TYR A 106 0.38 -25.28 -6.15
N GLU A 107 0.16 -25.35 -7.45
CA GLU A 107 1.16 -25.28 -8.50
C GLU A 107 0.85 -24.04 -9.36
N TYR A 108 1.83 -23.16 -9.47
CA TYR A 108 1.71 -21.89 -10.20
C TYR A 108 2.41 -22.01 -11.56
N ASN A 109 1.80 -21.46 -12.61
CA ASN A 109 2.43 -21.43 -13.94
C ASN A 109 3.61 -20.45 -14.04
N VAL A 110 3.81 -19.63 -13.01
CA VAL A 110 4.90 -18.65 -12.89
C VAL A 110 5.77 -18.97 -11.66
N SER A 111 6.92 -18.33 -11.54
CA SER A 111 7.74 -18.43 -10.33
C SER A 111 6.96 -17.99 -9.08
N MET A 112 7.09 -18.76 -7.98
CA MET A 112 6.41 -18.49 -6.71
C MET A 112 6.73 -17.07 -6.16
N THR A 113 7.90 -16.54 -6.47
CA THR A 113 8.36 -15.20 -6.08
C THR A 113 7.72 -14.04 -6.86
N SER A 114 6.76 -14.31 -7.76
CA SER A 114 6.13 -13.28 -8.59
C SER A 114 5.15 -12.40 -7.81
N SER A 115 4.49 -12.94 -6.78
CA SER A 115 3.55 -12.21 -5.93
C SER A 115 3.57 -12.76 -4.51
N PHE A 116 3.26 -11.91 -3.53
CA PHE A 116 3.21 -12.35 -2.13
C PHE A 116 2.08 -13.36 -1.89
N VAL A 117 1.05 -13.32 -2.74
CA VAL A 117 -0.08 -14.26 -2.72
C VAL A 117 0.38 -15.66 -3.09
N ALA A 118 1.22 -15.80 -4.11
CA ALA A 118 1.77 -17.09 -4.54
C ALA A 118 2.83 -17.63 -3.58
N GLU A 119 3.61 -16.76 -2.94
CA GLU A 119 4.64 -17.16 -1.97
C GLU A 119 4.05 -17.80 -0.71
N TRP A 120 2.89 -17.31 -0.24
CA TRP A 120 2.24 -17.80 0.98
C TRP A 120 0.93 -18.57 0.73
N ASP A 121 0.66 -18.99 -0.51
CA ASP A 121 -0.52 -19.78 -0.89
C ASP A 121 -1.87 -19.16 -0.45
N LEU A 122 -1.99 -17.83 -0.56
CA LEU A 122 -3.15 -17.04 -0.13
C LEU A 122 -4.27 -17.03 -1.19
N VAL A 123 -4.65 -18.21 -1.68
CA VAL A 123 -5.65 -18.40 -2.75
C VAL A 123 -6.85 -19.23 -2.28
N CYS A 124 -7.97 -19.14 -3.01
CA CYS A 124 -9.20 -19.87 -2.72
C CYS A 124 -9.74 -19.58 -1.30
N ASN A 125 -9.62 -20.51 -0.36
CA ASN A 125 -10.13 -20.31 1.01
C ASN A 125 -9.42 -19.18 1.77
N GLU A 126 -8.16 -18.93 1.42
CA GLU A 126 -7.29 -17.96 2.10
C GLU A 126 -7.18 -16.63 1.34
N GLU A 127 -7.97 -16.44 0.28
CA GLU A 127 -7.94 -15.22 -0.55
C GLU A 127 -8.21 -13.94 0.27
N SER A 128 -9.04 -14.06 1.31
CA SER A 128 -9.41 -12.97 2.21
C SER A 128 -8.21 -12.43 3.00
N PHE A 129 -7.17 -13.23 3.21
CA PHE A 129 -5.97 -12.78 3.90
C PHE A 129 -5.13 -11.81 3.05
N SER A 130 -5.21 -11.91 1.72
CA SER A 130 -4.54 -10.94 0.85
C SER A 130 -5.10 -9.52 1.05
N ASP A 131 -6.44 -9.39 1.11
CA ASP A 131 -7.14 -8.14 1.41
C ASP A 131 -6.96 -7.68 2.87
N PHE A 132 -6.79 -8.63 3.79
CA PHE A 132 -6.49 -8.32 5.18
C PHE A 132 -5.20 -7.49 5.32
N SER A 133 -4.21 -7.69 4.45
CA SER A 133 -2.97 -6.90 4.47
C SER A 133 -3.21 -5.40 4.21
N GLN A 134 -4.13 -5.07 3.30
CA GLN A 134 -4.54 -3.70 3.04
C GLN A 134 -5.27 -3.11 4.25
N THR A 135 -6.16 -3.90 4.85
CA THR A 135 -6.90 -3.48 6.05
C THR A 135 -5.95 -3.16 7.21
N VAL A 136 -4.93 -3.99 7.43
CA VAL A 136 -3.92 -3.77 8.48
C VAL A 136 -3.12 -2.49 8.24
N LEU A 137 -2.79 -2.17 6.99
CA LEU A 137 -2.12 -0.92 6.64
C LEU A 137 -2.99 0.29 7.00
N VAL A 138 -4.27 0.28 6.60
CA VAL A 138 -5.22 1.37 6.89
C VAL A 138 -5.48 1.49 8.39
N LEU A 139 -5.55 0.37 9.12
CA LEU A 139 -5.62 0.40 10.58
C LEU A 139 -4.38 1.08 11.17
N GLY A 140 -3.19 0.74 10.68
CA GLY A 140 -1.95 1.42 11.05
C GLY A 140 -2.02 2.92 10.84
N GLU A 141 -2.53 3.37 9.69
CA GLU A 141 -2.72 4.80 9.41
C GLU A 141 -3.68 5.46 10.42
N MET A 142 -4.77 4.78 10.77
CA MET A 142 -5.73 5.28 11.76
C MET A 142 -5.04 5.48 13.13
N PHE A 143 -4.31 4.48 13.63
CA PHE A 143 -3.57 4.61 14.89
C PHE A 143 -2.47 5.69 14.81
N GLY A 144 -1.78 5.78 13.67
CA GLY A 144 -0.73 6.77 13.44
C GLY A 144 -1.28 8.19 13.52
N SER A 145 -2.44 8.41 12.90
CA SER A 145 -3.13 9.69 12.90
C SER A 145 -3.55 10.14 14.32
N LEU A 146 -4.00 9.21 15.16
CA LEU A 146 -4.52 9.51 16.50
C LEU A 146 -3.39 9.77 17.51
N PHE A 147 -2.39 8.89 17.55
CA PHE A 147 -1.39 8.89 18.60
C PHE A 147 -0.12 9.62 18.18
N LEU A 148 0.45 9.24 17.03
CA LEU A 148 1.78 9.71 16.63
C LEU A 148 1.77 11.16 16.10
N THR A 149 0.66 11.64 15.56
CA THR A 149 0.51 13.05 15.15
C THR A 149 0.72 14.02 16.33
N ARG A 150 0.19 13.69 17.51
CA ARG A 150 0.36 14.52 18.73
C ARG A 150 1.80 14.49 19.23
N PHE A 151 2.48 13.35 19.08
CA PHE A 151 3.91 13.26 19.38
C PHE A 151 4.74 14.11 18.39
N ALA A 152 4.38 14.13 17.11
CA ALA A 152 5.09 14.91 16.10
C ALA A 152 5.04 16.42 16.36
N ASP A 153 3.91 16.93 16.88
CA ASP A 153 3.80 18.33 17.27
C ASP A 153 4.73 18.71 18.43
N ARG A 154 5.11 17.75 19.31
CA ARG A 154 6.00 18.00 20.46
C ARG A 154 7.48 18.00 20.08
N TYR A 155 7.91 17.11 19.19
CA TYR A 155 9.32 16.97 18.78
C TYR A 155 9.70 17.87 17.60
N GLY A 156 8.72 18.55 17.00
CA GLY A 156 8.92 19.47 15.88
C GLY A 156 8.76 18.80 14.53
N ARG A 157 7.93 19.41 13.67
CA ARG A 157 7.44 18.82 12.42
C ARG A 157 8.53 18.39 11.43
N LYS A 158 9.65 19.12 11.35
CA LYS A 158 10.76 18.76 10.44
C LYS A 158 11.49 17.48 10.89
N VAL A 159 11.76 17.37 12.19
CA VAL A 159 12.47 16.20 12.75
C VAL A 159 11.57 14.98 12.68
N SER A 160 10.29 15.14 13.00
CA SER A 160 9.30 14.07 12.91
C SER A 160 9.15 13.56 11.47
N PHE A 161 9.07 14.45 10.47
CA PHE A 161 9.02 14.05 9.06
C PHE A 161 10.21 13.18 8.65
N ILE A 162 11.43 13.62 8.95
CA ILE A 162 12.65 12.85 8.61
C ILE A 162 12.67 11.50 9.34
N ALA A 163 12.33 11.49 10.63
CA ALA A 163 12.31 10.27 11.43
C ALA A 163 11.28 9.26 10.89
N THR A 164 10.08 9.70 10.56
CA THR A 164 9.03 8.81 10.04
C THR A 164 9.36 8.29 8.65
N SER A 165 9.99 9.10 7.80
CA SER A 165 10.44 8.62 6.48
C SER A 165 11.56 7.58 6.58
N LEU A 166 12.45 7.69 7.57
CA LEU A 166 13.46 6.66 7.84
C LEU A 166 12.81 5.34 8.33
N VAL A 167 11.83 5.44 9.24
CA VAL A 167 11.07 4.28 9.71
C VAL A 167 10.28 3.64 8.58
N PHE A 168 9.66 4.45 7.72
CA PHE A 168 8.94 3.99 6.54
C PHE A 168 9.87 3.21 5.60
N LEU A 169 11.04 3.75 5.28
CA LEU A 169 12.01 3.08 4.41
C LEU A 169 12.46 1.74 5.00
N ALA A 170 12.84 1.73 6.28
CA ALA A 170 13.28 0.53 6.98
C ALA A 170 12.17 -0.53 7.04
N ALA A 171 10.94 -0.14 7.37
CA ALA A 171 9.80 -1.05 7.46
C ALA A 171 9.48 -1.70 6.10
N ASN A 172 9.49 -0.93 5.01
CA ASN A 172 9.27 -1.47 3.67
C ASN A 172 10.39 -2.42 3.21
N MET A 173 11.65 -2.11 3.53
CA MET A 173 12.75 -3.04 3.27
C MET A 173 12.57 -4.35 4.05
N THR A 174 12.13 -4.28 5.30
CA THR A 174 11.85 -5.48 6.10
C THR A 174 10.66 -6.28 5.57
N CYS A 175 9.63 -5.61 5.03
CA CYS A 175 8.54 -6.29 4.33
C CYS A 175 9.05 -7.11 3.13
N ALA A 176 10.01 -6.58 2.37
CA ALA A 176 10.57 -7.27 1.21
C ALA A 176 11.37 -8.54 1.56
N VAL A 177 11.95 -8.61 2.75
CA VAL A 177 12.74 -9.77 3.24
C VAL A 177 11.94 -10.58 4.27
N SER A 178 10.62 -10.42 4.30
CA SER A 178 9.78 -11.05 5.32
C SER A 178 9.73 -12.59 5.14
N PRO A 179 10.04 -13.38 6.19
CA PRO A 179 10.03 -14.84 6.08
C PRO A 179 8.64 -15.46 6.28
N ASN A 180 7.71 -14.71 6.89
CA ASN A 180 6.38 -15.19 7.26
C ASN A 180 5.33 -14.12 6.99
N PHE A 181 4.11 -14.55 6.65
CA PHE A 181 2.99 -13.64 6.40
C PHE A 181 2.63 -12.75 7.61
N ILE A 182 2.64 -13.30 8.82
CA ILE A 182 2.37 -12.52 10.05
C ILE A 182 3.43 -11.44 10.28
N PHE A 183 4.71 -11.74 9.96
CA PHE A 183 5.79 -10.77 10.05
C PHE A 183 5.58 -9.65 9.03
N TYR A 184 5.23 -10.00 7.79
CA TYR A 184 4.84 -9.03 6.76
C TYR A 184 3.71 -8.09 7.23
N LEU A 185 2.65 -8.65 7.83
CA LEU A 185 1.52 -7.86 8.36
C LEU A 185 1.95 -6.88 9.46
N ALA A 186 2.82 -7.31 10.38
CA ALA A 186 3.31 -6.45 11.46
C ALA A 186 4.08 -5.23 10.92
N PHE A 187 4.98 -5.43 9.95
CA PHE A 187 5.71 -4.33 9.33
C PHE A 187 4.83 -3.48 8.42
N ARG A 188 3.78 -4.05 7.81
CA ARG A 188 2.74 -3.29 7.12
C ARG A 188 1.98 -2.34 8.05
N PHE A 189 1.67 -2.78 9.27
CA PHE A 189 1.07 -1.92 10.29
C PHE A 189 2.01 -0.75 10.66
N ILE A 190 3.30 -1.01 10.86
CA ILE A 190 4.33 0.02 11.14
C ILE A 190 4.47 0.99 9.96
N THR A 191 4.38 0.48 8.73
CA THR A 191 4.40 1.28 7.52
C THR A 191 3.21 2.25 7.52
N GLY A 192 1.99 1.75 7.79
CA GLY A 192 0.79 2.59 7.91
C GLY A 192 0.90 3.66 9.00
N LEU A 193 1.43 3.30 10.19
CA LEU A 193 1.70 4.26 11.27
C LEU A 193 2.60 5.42 10.80
N SER A 194 3.62 5.11 10.01
CA SER A 194 4.60 6.10 9.52
C SER A 194 4.02 7.02 8.45
N VAL A 195 3.24 6.45 7.51
CA VAL A 195 2.59 7.16 6.41
C VAL A 195 1.62 8.23 6.91
N ALA A 196 0.82 7.92 7.94
CA ALA A 196 -0.10 8.88 8.51
C ALA A 196 0.62 10.12 9.05
N VAL A 197 1.66 9.91 9.85
CA VAL A 197 2.43 11.02 10.45
C VAL A 197 3.14 11.84 9.38
N GLU A 198 3.74 11.17 8.39
CA GLU A 198 4.39 11.82 7.26
C GLU A 198 3.41 12.75 6.54
N SER A 199 2.23 12.23 6.18
CA SER A 199 1.20 12.97 5.45
C SER A 199 0.67 14.18 6.22
N PHE A 200 0.37 14.02 7.51
CA PHE A 200 -0.06 15.14 8.35
C PHE A 200 1.04 16.19 8.48
N CYS A 201 2.29 15.78 8.74
CA CYS A 201 3.40 16.72 8.88
C CYS A 201 3.66 17.52 7.59
N CYS A 202 3.56 16.89 6.42
CA CYS A 202 3.70 17.57 5.12
C CYS A 202 2.70 18.72 4.95
N ILE A 203 1.39 18.42 5.04
CA ILE A 203 0.31 19.40 4.87
C ILE A 203 0.50 20.60 5.82
N PHE A 204 0.88 20.29 7.04
CA PHE A 204 1.07 21.29 8.07
C PHE A 204 2.31 22.16 7.84
N VAL A 205 3.43 21.58 7.39
CA VAL A 205 4.62 22.35 6.98
C VAL A 205 4.27 23.28 5.82
N ASP A 206 3.40 22.86 4.90
CA ASP A 206 2.98 23.66 3.75
C ASP A 206 2.18 24.89 4.16
N ILE A 207 1.15 24.70 5.00
CA ILE A 207 0.31 25.80 5.49
C ILE A 207 1.15 26.83 6.25
N TYR A 208 2.08 26.38 7.11
CA TYR A 208 2.94 27.29 7.86
C TYR A 208 3.86 28.11 6.95
N GLN A 209 4.30 27.53 5.84
CA GLN A 209 5.25 28.16 4.93
C GLN A 209 4.56 29.13 3.98
N ILE A 210 3.35 28.80 3.53
CA ILE A 210 2.48 29.74 2.81
C ILE A 210 2.17 30.94 3.71
N LYS A 211 1.79 30.71 4.98
CA LYS A 211 1.54 31.80 5.93
C LYS A 211 2.80 32.63 6.18
N SER A 212 3.95 32.01 6.41
CA SER A 212 5.20 32.74 6.65
C SER A 212 5.63 33.55 5.43
N TYR A 213 5.45 33.02 4.23
CA TYR A 213 5.76 33.73 2.98
C TYR A 213 4.82 34.92 2.76
N VAL A 214 3.50 34.71 2.89
CA VAL A 214 2.50 35.78 2.78
C VAL A 214 2.73 36.84 3.87
N ALA A 215 3.04 36.44 5.11
CA ALA A 215 3.30 37.37 6.21
C ALA A 215 4.60 38.17 6.03
N LEU A 216 5.68 37.52 5.58
CA LEU A 216 6.94 38.21 5.27
C LEU A 216 6.74 39.21 4.13
N ASN A 217 5.99 38.83 3.09
CA ASN A 217 5.71 39.71 1.97
C ASN A 217 4.73 40.84 2.33
N TRP A 218 3.71 40.57 3.15
CA TRP A 218 2.83 41.60 3.72
C TRP A 218 3.58 42.58 4.63
N SER A 219 4.52 42.08 5.44
CA SER A 219 5.34 42.92 6.32
C SER A 219 6.32 43.80 5.55
N SER A 220 6.73 43.39 4.34
CA SER A 220 7.56 44.19 3.44
C SER A 220 6.73 45.17 2.61
N VAL A 221 5.51 44.79 2.20
CA VAL A 221 4.53 45.68 1.55
C VAL A 221 4.10 46.80 2.51
N THR A 222 3.71 46.47 3.75
CA THR A 222 3.36 47.49 4.77
C THR A 222 4.54 48.40 5.13
N ARG A 223 5.78 47.88 5.11
CA ARG A 223 6.97 48.69 5.35
C ARG A 223 7.30 49.61 4.16
N LEU A 224 7.01 49.20 2.93
CA LEU A 224 7.07 50.04 1.73
C LEU A 224 5.98 51.12 1.71
N ASP A 225 4.75 50.78 2.10
CA ASP A 225 3.64 51.74 2.19
C ASP A 225 3.90 52.81 3.28
N LEU A 226 4.47 52.42 4.42
CA LEU A 226 4.92 53.34 5.47
C LEU A 226 6.08 54.25 5.02
N LEU A 227 7.03 53.72 4.24
CA LEU A 227 8.11 54.51 3.65
C LEU A 227 7.58 55.52 2.61
N CYS A 228 6.59 55.13 1.79
CA CYS A 228 5.92 56.03 0.84
C CYS A 228 5.15 57.16 1.55
N SER A 229 4.44 56.83 2.64
CA SER A 229 3.71 57.81 3.47
C SER A 229 4.65 58.84 4.13
N HIS A 230 5.85 58.42 4.53
CA HIS A 230 6.85 59.34 5.11
C HIS A 230 7.55 60.23 4.09
N ILE A 231 7.50 59.89 2.80
CA ILE A 231 8.13 60.62 1.69
C ILE A 231 7.16 61.64 1.05
N GLY A 232 5.86 61.63 1.41
CA GLY A 232 4.91 62.67 1.02
C GLY A 232 4.63 62.73 -0.48
N LEU A 233 4.52 61.57 -1.14
CA LEU A 233 4.03 61.41 -2.51
C LEU A 233 2.55 61.01 -2.52
#